data_AF-A0A7Y3ASX8-F1
#
_entry.id   AF-A0A7Y3ASX8-F1
#
_cell.length_a   1.000
_cell.length_b   1.000
_cell.length_c   1.000
_cell.angle_alpha   90.00
_cell.angle_beta   90.00
_cell.angle_gamma   90.00
#
_symmetry.space_group_name_H-M   'P 1'
#
loop_
_entity.id
_entity.type
_entity.pdbx_description
1 polymer ?
#
loop_
_entity_poly.entity_id
_entity_poly.type
_entity_poly.pdbx_seq_one_letter_code
_entity_poly.pdbx_strand_id
1 'polypeptide(L)'
;MTEGNFVDYVKMHVASGNGGKGSAHLHREKYVPKGGPDGGDGGRGGHIIIRGNENLWTLLGFKYKRHFKAGHGEHGSKNRSTGADGSDVFLDVPLGTVVRDSDTN
;
A
#
# COMPACT_ATOMS: atom_id res chain seq x y z
N MET A 1 3.10 20.22 -35.81
CA MET A 1 4.13 19.59 -34.96
C MET A 1 3.49 19.17 -33.65
N THR A 2 2.84 18.01 -33.62
CA THR A 2 2.18 17.46 -32.42
C THR A 2 3.06 16.35 -31.85
N GLU A 3 4.17 16.72 -31.22
CA GLU A 3 5.15 15.76 -30.66
C GLU A 3 5.26 15.84 -29.13
N GLY A 4 4.17 16.22 -28.43
CA GLY A 4 4.24 16.55 -27.00
C GLY A 4 3.63 15.57 -25.98
N ASN A 5 2.76 14.64 -26.40
CA ASN A 5 1.80 13.97 -25.48
C ASN A 5 1.83 12.43 -25.50
N PHE A 6 2.96 11.81 -25.84
CA PHE A 6 3.11 10.36 -25.80
C PHE A 6 4.33 9.94 -24.97
N VAL A 7 4.14 8.95 -24.11
CA VAL A 7 5.19 8.31 -23.32
C VAL A 7 4.91 6.82 -23.32
N ASP A 8 5.87 6.04 -23.79
CA ASP A 8 5.82 4.58 -23.91
C ASP A 8 6.61 3.88 -22.79
N TYR A 9 7.62 4.57 -22.24
CA TYR A 9 8.49 4.04 -21.20
C TYR A 9 8.56 4.98 -20.00
N VAL A 10 8.43 4.41 -18.80
CA VAL A 10 8.61 5.14 -17.54
C VAL A 10 9.34 4.27 -16.53
N LYS A 11 10.29 4.87 -15.81
CA LYS A 11 10.87 4.28 -14.60
C LYS A 11 10.25 4.93 -13.38
N MET A 12 9.76 4.11 -12.46
CA MET A 12 9.07 4.54 -11.27
C MET A 12 9.50 3.72 -10.06
N HIS A 13 9.43 4.33 -8.89
CA HIS A 13 9.70 3.71 -7.61
C HIS A 13 8.36 3.42 -6.93
N VAL A 14 8.11 2.15 -6.68
CA VAL A 14 6.93 1.66 -5.98
C VAL A 14 7.33 1.09 -4.63
N ALA A 15 6.53 1.35 -3.61
CA ALA A 15 6.68 0.74 -2.30
C ALA A 15 5.32 0.36 -1.74
N SER A 16 5.19 -0.89 -1.28
CA SER A 16 4.03 -1.33 -0.51
C SER A 16 4.02 -0.67 0.87
N GLY A 17 2.88 -0.79 1.54
CA GLY A 17 2.76 -0.43 2.93
C GLY A 17 3.51 -1.43 3.82
N ASN A 18 4.20 -0.91 4.82
CA ASN A 18 4.58 -1.71 5.99
C ASN A 18 3.33 -2.20 6.74
N GLY A 19 3.41 -3.40 7.28
CA GLY A 19 2.42 -3.91 8.23
C GLY A 19 2.47 -3.17 9.56
N GLY A 20 1.31 -3.06 10.20
CA GLY A 20 1.18 -2.55 11.54
C GLY A 20 1.83 -3.50 12.56
N LYS A 21 2.33 -2.92 13.64
CA LYS A 21 2.79 -3.69 14.81
C LYS A 21 1.60 -4.16 15.65
N GLY A 22 1.67 -5.38 16.18
CA GLY A 22 0.76 -5.85 17.23
C GLY A 22 0.96 -5.12 18.56
N SER A 23 -0.07 -5.14 19.40
CA SER A 23 -0.08 -4.51 20.71
C SER A 23 0.31 -5.51 21.79
N ALA A 24 1.22 -5.13 22.69
CA ALA A 24 1.50 -5.88 23.92
C ALA A 24 0.75 -5.23 25.09
N HIS A 25 -0.58 -5.31 25.07
CA HIS A 25 -1.44 -4.74 26.11
C HIS A 25 -1.96 -5.82 27.08
N LEU A 26 -2.19 -5.42 28.34
CA LEU A 26 -2.79 -6.25 29.38
C LEU A 26 -4.05 -5.54 29.89
N HIS A 27 -5.15 -6.29 30.02
CA HIS A 27 -6.44 -5.74 30.46
C HIS A 27 -6.34 -5.25 31.91
N ARG A 28 -6.87 -4.06 32.18
CA ARG A 28 -6.81 -3.40 33.48
C ARG A 28 -8.19 -2.93 33.91
N GLU A 29 -8.68 -3.48 35.02
CA GLU A 29 -9.99 -3.18 35.58
C GLU A 29 -9.94 -3.17 37.11
N LYS A 30 -10.69 -2.27 37.75
CA LYS A 30 -10.55 -1.88 39.16
C LYS A 30 -10.72 -3.04 40.17
N TYR A 31 -11.36 -4.14 39.79
CA TYR A 31 -11.59 -5.31 40.64
C TYR A 31 -11.07 -6.62 40.05
N VAL A 32 -10.26 -6.54 38.98
CA VAL A 32 -9.67 -7.70 38.31
C VAL A 32 -8.16 -7.65 38.51
N PRO A 33 -7.59 -8.45 39.43
CA PRO A 33 -6.16 -8.40 39.75
C PRO A 33 -5.26 -8.87 38.59
N LYS A 34 -5.78 -9.70 37.68
CA LYS A 34 -5.08 -10.17 36.47
C LYS A 34 -6.03 -10.22 35.27
N GLY A 35 -6.06 -9.16 34.46
CA GLY A 35 -6.94 -9.07 33.30
C GLY A 35 -6.51 -9.93 32.08
N GLY A 36 -5.30 -10.47 32.10
CA GLY A 36 -4.74 -11.23 30.97
C GLY A 36 -4.34 -10.36 29.78
N PRO A 37 -3.75 -10.96 28.73
CA PRO A 37 -3.39 -10.24 27.50
C PRO A 37 -4.61 -9.91 26.64
N ASP A 38 -4.69 -8.66 26.23
CA ASP A 38 -5.77 -8.11 25.40
C ASP A 38 -5.23 -7.18 24.30
N GLY A 39 -3.98 -7.33 23.91
CA GLY A 39 -3.47 -6.63 22.73
C GLY A 39 -4.05 -7.20 21.43
N GLY A 40 -4.42 -6.32 20.51
CA GLY A 40 -4.80 -6.68 19.14
C GLY A 40 -3.60 -6.75 18.19
N ASP A 41 -3.82 -7.36 17.03
CA ASP A 41 -2.81 -7.48 15.98
C ASP A 41 -2.66 -6.19 15.16
N GLY A 42 -1.55 -6.05 14.45
CA GLY A 42 -1.39 -4.96 13.49
C GLY A 42 -2.08 -5.27 12.16
N GLY A 43 -2.56 -4.23 11.48
CA GLY A 43 -3.16 -4.36 10.16
C GLY A 43 -2.14 -4.66 9.07
N ARG A 44 -2.59 -5.21 7.94
CA ARG A 44 -1.75 -5.45 6.77
C ARG A 44 -1.31 -4.13 6.14
N GLY A 45 -0.11 -4.08 5.59
CA GLY A 45 0.26 -2.98 4.69
C GLY A 45 -0.56 -3.01 3.40
N GLY A 46 -0.76 -1.83 2.80
CA GLY A 46 -1.42 -1.71 1.51
C GLY A 46 -0.53 -2.21 0.37
N HIS A 47 -1.16 -2.67 -0.70
CA HIS A 47 -0.51 -3.16 -1.91
C HIS A 47 -0.40 -2.07 -2.97
N ILE A 48 0.59 -2.23 -3.87
CA ILE A 48 0.62 -1.52 -5.15
C ILE A 48 0.08 -2.47 -6.20
N ILE A 49 -0.99 -2.07 -6.89
CA ILE A 49 -1.66 -2.92 -7.88
C ILE A 49 -1.64 -2.20 -9.22
N ILE A 50 -1.00 -2.81 -10.21
CA ILE A 50 -1.03 -2.32 -11.59
C ILE A 50 -2.26 -2.93 -12.27
N ARG A 51 -3.12 -2.07 -12.83
CA ARG A 51 -4.39 -2.48 -13.43
C ARG A 51 -4.44 -2.02 -14.88
N GLY A 52 -4.73 -2.94 -15.79
CA GLY A 52 -4.95 -2.61 -17.19
C GLY A 52 -6.26 -1.84 -17.39
N ASN A 53 -6.22 -0.75 -18.16
CA ASN A 53 -7.37 0.07 -18.51
C ASN A 53 -7.39 0.32 -20.02
N GLU A 54 -8.48 -0.10 -20.68
CA GLU A 54 -8.68 0.05 -22.13
C GLU A 54 -8.81 1.51 -22.59
N ASN A 55 -9.18 2.43 -21.68
CA ASN A 55 -9.34 3.84 -21.97
C ASN A 55 -8.00 4.62 -21.96
N LEU A 56 -6.90 3.96 -21.58
CA LEU A 56 -5.56 4.54 -21.55
C LEU A 56 -4.75 4.05 -22.74
N TRP A 57 -4.03 4.98 -23.38
CA TRP A 57 -3.20 4.72 -24.56
C TRP A 57 -1.75 5.20 -24.42
N THR A 58 -1.40 5.84 -23.29
CA THR A 58 -0.07 6.41 -23.02
C THR A 58 0.26 6.34 -21.52
N LEU A 59 1.55 6.26 -21.17
CA LEU A 59 2.05 6.31 -19.79
C LEU A 59 2.33 7.76 -19.33
N LEU A 60 1.87 8.76 -20.07
CA LEU A 60 2.12 10.18 -19.79
C LEU A 60 1.76 10.58 -18.35
N GLY A 61 0.70 9.99 -17.76
CA GLY A 61 0.29 10.25 -16.38
C GLY A 61 1.37 9.92 -15.33
N PHE A 62 2.29 9.02 -15.64
CA PHE A 62 3.40 8.62 -14.77
C PHE A 62 4.67 9.46 -14.99
N LYS A 63 4.74 10.30 -16.04
CA LYS A 63 5.93 11.09 -16.40
C LYS A 63 6.37 12.01 -15.26
N TYR A 64 5.41 12.66 -14.61
CA TYR A 64 5.67 13.67 -13.59
C TYR A 64 5.69 13.11 -12.16
N LYS A 65 5.03 11.96 -11.93
CA LYS A 65 4.97 11.32 -10.62
C LYS A 65 5.73 10.00 -10.67
N ARG A 66 6.93 10.00 -10.08
CA ARG A 66 7.82 8.83 -10.07
C ARG A 66 7.73 7.96 -8.82
N HIS A 67 7.13 8.44 -7.74
CA HIS A 67 7.04 7.71 -6.47
C HIS A 67 5.60 7.38 -6.12
N PHE A 68 5.34 6.11 -5.85
CA PHE A 68 4.05 5.60 -5.40
C PHE A 68 4.26 4.75 -4.16
N LYS A 69 3.52 5.09 -3.11
CA LYS A 69 3.58 4.40 -1.81
C LYS A 69 2.16 4.03 -1.40
N ALA A 70 1.94 2.78 -1.03
CA ALA A 70 0.69 2.35 -0.44
C ALA A 70 0.62 2.74 1.05
N GLY A 71 -0.60 2.75 1.60
CA GLY A 71 -0.83 3.07 3.00
C GLY A 71 -0.23 2.01 3.94
N HIS A 72 0.26 2.43 5.10
CA HIS A 72 0.70 1.52 6.15
C HIS A 72 -0.49 0.91 6.88
N GLY A 73 -0.34 -0.33 7.33
CA GLY A 73 -1.30 -0.92 8.26
C GLY A 73 -1.20 -0.26 9.62
N GLU A 74 -2.33 -0.06 10.28
CA GLU A 74 -2.37 0.54 11.61
C GLU A 74 -1.91 -0.44 12.69
N HIS A 75 -1.46 0.12 13.81
CA HIS A 75 -1.07 -0.68 14.96
C HIS A 75 -2.29 -1.30 15.65
N GLY A 76 -2.12 -2.51 16.16
CA GLY A 76 -3.07 -3.08 17.10
C GLY A 76 -3.16 -2.24 18.37
N SER A 77 -4.30 -2.31 19.04
CA SER A 77 -4.55 -1.59 20.29
C SER A 77 -5.15 -2.49 21.36
N LYS A 78 -5.51 -1.90 22.51
CA LYS A 78 -6.12 -2.61 23.65
C LYS A 78 -7.44 -3.28 23.28
N ASN A 79 -7.96 -4.11 24.19
CA ASN A 79 -9.25 -4.79 24.04
C ASN A 79 -9.36 -5.66 22.79
N ARG A 80 -8.25 -6.29 22.37
CA ARG A 80 -8.12 -7.14 21.18
C ARG A 80 -8.50 -6.42 19.88
N SER A 81 -8.32 -5.10 19.86
CA SER A 81 -8.64 -4.28 18.70
C SER A 81 -7.50 -4.35 17.69
N THR A 82 -7.74 -5.05 16.59
CA THR A 82 -6.81 -5.19 15.47
C THR A 82 -6.73 -3.89 14.67
N GLY A 83 -5.53 -3.49 14.28
CA GLY A 83 -5.29 -2.32 13.45
C GLY A 83 -5.89 -2.47 12.05
N ALA A 84 -6.36 -1.35 11.47
CA ALA A 84 -6.90 -1.34 10.12
C ALA A 84 -5.83 -1.64 9.06
N ASP A 85 -6.26 -2.25 7.96
CA ASP A 85 -5.39 -2.48 6.81
C ASP A 85 -5.05 -1.16 6.10
N GLY A 86 -3.81 -1.07 5.62
CA GLY A 86 -3.33 0.05 4.83
C GLY A 86 -4.03 0.14 3.48
N SER A 87 -4.20 1.35 2.98
CA SER A 87 -4.86 1.60 1.70
C SER A 87 -4.02 1.11 0.51
N ASP A 88 -4.63 0.29 -0.32
CA ASP A 88 -4.06 -0.15 -1.59
C ASP A 88 -4.02 1.02 -2.59
N VAL A 89 -2.99 1.05 -3.45
CA VAL A 89 -2.85 2.05 -4.51
C VAL A 89 -2.93 1.35 -5.85
N PHE A 90 -3.89 1.78 -6.65
CA PHE A 90 -4.10 1.31 -8.01
C PHE A 90 -3.38 2.23 -9.00
N LEU A 91 -2.64 1.62 -9.92
CA LEU A 91 -1.92 2.30 -11.00
C LEU A 91 -2.51 1.81 -12.31
N ASP A 92 -3.34 2.64 -12.92
CA ASP A 92 -3.98 2.30 -14.19
C ASP A 92 -3.01 2.50 -15.35
N VAL A 93 -2.84 1.46 -16.17
CA VAL A 93 -1.93 1.45 -17.32
C VAL A 93 -2.66 1.01 -18.59
N PRO A 94 -2.20 1.42 -19.79
CA PRO A 94 -2.71 0.90 -21.05
C PRO A 94 -2.63 -0.63 -21.13
N LEU A 95 -3.58 -1.26 -21.80
CA LEU A 95 -3.49 -2.68 -22.12
C LEU A 95 -2.24 -2.96 -22.98
N GLY A 96 -1.56 -4.08 -22.69
CA GLY A 96 -0.29 -4.42 -23.32
C GLY A 96 0.96 -3.82 -22.66
N THR A 97 0.80 -3.06 -21.57
CA THR A 97 1.94 -2.58 -20.78
C THR A 97 2.72 -3.75 -20.17
N VAL A 98 4.04 -3.79 -20.38
CA VAL A 98 4.95 -4.78 -19.80
C VAL A 98 5.66 -4.17 -18.60
N VAL A 99 5.51 -4.80 -17.43
CA VAL A 99 6.16 -4.37 -16.19
C VAL A 99 7.43 -5.17 -15.98
N ARG A 100 8.54 -4.49 -15.73
CA ARG A 100 9.85 -5.09 -15.45
C ARG A 100 10.43 -4.47 -14.19
N ASP A 101 11.08 -5.31 -13.39
CA ASP A 101 11.91 -4.84 -12.27
C ASP A 101 13.23 -4.32 -12.84
N SER A 102 13.58 -3.08 -12.51
CA SER A 102 14.76 -2.43 -13.08
C SER A 102 16.09 -2.95 -12.56
N ASP A 103 16.08 -3.68 -11.44
CA ASP A 103 17.29 -4.15 -10.78
C ASP A 103 17.58 -5.62 -11.11
N THR A 104 16.55 -6.40 -11.44
CA THR A 104 16.66 -7.82 -11.76
C THR A 104 16.38 -8.16 -13.24
N ASN A 105 15.75 -7.28 -14.03
CA ASN A 105 15.54 -7.47 -15.49
C ASN A 105 15.23 -6.14 -16.22
#